data_AF-G0R291-F1
#
_entry.id   AF-G0R291-F1
#
_cell.length_a   1.000
_cell.length_b   1.000
_cell.length_c   1.000
_cell.angle_alpha   90.00
_cell.angle_beta   90.00
_cell.angle_gamma   90.00
#
_symmetry.space_group_name_H-M   'P 1'
#
loop_
_entity.id
_entity.type
_entity.pdbx_description
1 polymer ?
#
loop_
_entity_poly.entity_id
_entity_poly.type
_entity_poly.pdbx_seq_one_letter_code
_entity_poly.pdbx_strand_id
1 'polypeptide(L)'
;MKNNNNKKKKKNQEINYSAAFISQDQFNTFVDNIKIEILNSKPEQIEFQLQGVDAPIANALRRIMIAEVPTMAIHKVYIYQNTSIIPDEVLAHRLGLLPIQADPRLFEEKEDDAEYNENNSIKFSIKVKCQKKQTYNNHSQKDLENLDPEKYLENAIVYSGQFKWEPIGNQKERFKENIIKIVHDNIIVAKLRENQEIIAEVICQKGMGKNHAKWSPVCTAYYRLMPSIKILEPIQGKKAQQLKEKCPAKVYDVINNQAKVVNEIECTMCRECIREDEELNQKLQLGKEQDNFYVIKKIIYIYIQINKYIYINIYIYIYLFLYLYFFSYC
;
A
#
# COMPACT_ATOMS: atom_id res chain seq x y z
N MET A 1 -19.80 34.95 36.86
CA MET A 1 -19.30 34.66 35.50
C MET A 1 -17.91 34.02 35.57
N LYS A 2 -17.84 32.69 35.70
CA LYS A 2 -16.65 31.89 35.38
C LYS A 2 -17.14 30.56 34.82
N ASN A 3 -16.97 30.38 33.51
CA ASN A 3 -17.38 29.19 32.76
C ASN A 3 -16.51 27.99 33.15
N ASN A 4 -17.12 26.99 33.79
CA ASN A 4 -16.52 25.66 33.95
C ASN A 4 -16.62 24.90 32.62
N ASN A 5 -15.57 25.00 31.81
CA ASN A 5 -15.38 24.14 30.65
C ASN A 5 -15.02 22.72 31.10
N ASN A 6 -16.05 21.89 31.29
CA ASN A 6 -15.91 20.44 31.40
C ASN A 6 -15.47 19.86 30.05
N LYS A 7 -14.17 19.94 29.74
CA LYS A 7 -13.54 19.10 28.71
C LYS A 7 -13.54 17.65 29.24
N LYS A 8 -14.61 16.90 28.95
CA LYS A 8 -14.62 15.43 29.03
C LYS A 8 -13.58 14.89 28.03
N LYS A 9 -12.30 14.81 28.44
CA LYS A 9 -11.33 13.93 27.78
C LYS A 9 -11.87 12.50 27.95
N LYS A 10 -12.18 11.84 26.82
CA LYS A 10 -12.58 10.43 26.78
C LYS A 10 -11.55 9.59 27.53
N LYS A 11 -12.03 8.69 28.40
CA LYS A 11 -11.24 7.73 29.16
C LYS A 11 -10.30 6.96 28.20
N ASN A 12 -9.01 7.21 28.29
CA ASN A 12 -8.02 6.15 28.13
C ASN A 12 -7.85 5.59 29.53
N GLN A 13 -8.52 4.49 29.89
CA GLN A 13 -8.32 3.85 31.20
C GLN A 13 -7.89 2.40 31.02
N GLU A 14 -6.82 2.10 31.77
CA GLU A 14 -6.32 0.81 32.25
C GLU A 14 -6.02 -0.25 31.20
N ILE A 15 -4.79 -0.18 30.68
CA ILE A 15 -4.14 -1.34 30.09
C ILE A 15 -3.87 -2.31 31.24
N ASN A 16 -4.46 -3.50 31.19
CA ASN A 16 -4.15 -4.61 32.10
C ASN A 16 -2.71 -5.08 31.84
N TYR A 17 -1.72 -4.36 32.34
CA TYR A 17 -0.38 -4.92 32.50
C TYR A 17 -0.35 -5.68 33.82
N SER A 18 -0.83 -6.92 33.83
CA SER A 18 -0.44 -7.86 34.89
C SER A 18 1.05 -8.16 34.71
N ALA A 19 1.87 -7.38 35.40
CA ALA A 19 3.33 -7.35 35.30
C ALA A 19 4.05 -8.60 35.84
N ALA A 20 3.38 -9.74 35.96
CA ALA A 20 4.01 -10.98 36.42
C ALA A 20 3.18 -12.18 35.94
N PHE A 21 3.74 -12.93 34.99
CA PHE A 21 3.26 -14.22 34.49
C PHE A 21 1.92 -14.19 33.74
N ILE A 22 2.00 -14.13 32.40
CA ILE A 22 0.93 -14.69 31.56
C ILE A 22 0.94 -16.19 31.87
N SER A 23 -0.11 -16.71 32.49
CA SER A 23 -0.24 -18.16 32.65
C SER A 23 -0.41 -18.82 31.28
N GLN A 24 0.07 -20.05 31.11
CA GLN A 24 -0.13 -20.81 29.86
C GLN A 24 -1.62 -20.83 29.43
N ASP A 25 -2.53 -20.85 30.42
CA ASP A 25 -3.97 -20.80 30.19
C ASP A 25 -4.45 -19.45 29.64
N GLN A 26 -3.90 -18.32 30.12
CA GLN A 26 -4.21 -16.98 29.57
C GLN A 26 -3.72 -16.84 28.14
N PHE A 27 -2.56 -17.42 27.83
CA PHE A 27 -2.01 -17.44 26.49
C PHE A 27 -2.86 -18.29 25.53
N ASN A 28 -3.26 -19.50 25.94
CA ASN A 28 -4.14 -20.35 25.15
C ASN A 28 -5.49 -19.66 24.91
N THR A 29 -6.04 -19.01 25.93
CA THR A 29 -7.27 -18.21 25.82
C THR A 29 -7.10 -17.05 24.82
N PHE A 30 -5.94 -16.39 24.82
CA PHE A 30 -5.64 -15.34 23.87
C PHE A 30 -5.54 -15.87 22.43
N VAL A 31 -4.84 -16.98 22.20
CA VAL A 31 -4.73 -17.63 20.89
C VAL A 31 -6.11 -18.03 20.35
N ASP A 32 -6.96 -18.61 21.20
CA ASP A 32 -8.32 -19.02 20.81
C ASP A 32 -9.23 -17.82 20.46
N ASN A 33 -8.94 -16.63 21.02
CA ASN A 33 -9.69 -15.42 20.77
C ASN A 33 -9.28 -14.68 19.49
N ILE A 34 -8.10 -14.98 18.92
CA ILE A 34 -7.64 -14.33 17.68
C ILE A 34 -8.44 -14.89 16.50
N LYS A 35 -9.17 -14.02 15.81
CA LYS A 35 -9.94 -14.39 14.60
C LYS A 35 -9.60 -13.47 13.45
N ILE A 36 -9.36 -14.06 12.27
CA ILE A 36 -9.08 -13.34 11.04
C ILE A 36 -10.16 -13.67 10.03
N GLU A 37 -10.83 -12.64 9.50
CA GLU A 37 -11.86 -12.79 8.47
C GLU A 37 -11.49 -11.94 7.24
N ILE A 38 -11.42 -12.56 6.07
CA ILE A 38 -11.09 -11.85 4.82
C ILE A 38 -12.39 -11.28 4.26
N LEU A 39 -12.51 -9.95 4.23
CA LEU A 39 -13.69 -9.25 3.71
C LEU A 39 -13.63 -9.12 2.18
N ASN A 40 -12.43 -8.82 1.65
CA ASN A 40 -12.23 -8.60 0.23
C ASN A 40 -10.83 -9.02 -0.20
N SER A 41 -10.74 -9.71 -1.35
CA SER A 41 -9.47 -10.13 -1.93
C SER A 41 -9.49 -9.86 -3.43
N LYS A 42 -8.71 -8.88 -3.87
CA LYS A 42 -8.45 -8.50 -5.26
C LYS A 42 -6.95 -8.65 -5.55
N PRO A 43 -6.53 -8.72 -6.83
CA PRO A 43 -5.12 -8.90 -7.20
C PRO A 43 -4.15 -7.85 -6.63
N GLU A 44 -4.63 -6.61 -6.46
CA GLU A 44 -3.87 -5.46 -5.96
C GLU A 44 -4.48 -4.90 -4.65
N GLN A 45 -5.28 -5.66 -3.90
CA GLN A 45 -5.87 -5.17 -2.65
C GLN A 45 -6.41 -6.33 -1.81
N ILE A 46 -6.09 -6.36 -0.52
CA ILE A 46 -6.70 -7.30 0.44
C ILE A 46 -7.26 -6.49 1.60
N GLU A 47 -8.50 -6.75 1.98
CA GLU A 47 -9.14 -6.23 3.19
C GLU A 47 -9.52 -7.41 4.11
N PHE A 48 -9.09 -7.37 5.37
CA PHE A 48 -9.36 -8.44 6.34
C PHE A 48 -9.57 -7.85 7.71
N GLN A 49 -10.52 -8.38 8.47
CA GLN A 49 -10.75 -8.08 9.87
C GLN A 49 -9.84 -8.94 10.76
N LEU A 50 -9.37 -8.39 11.89
CA LEU A 50 -8.49 -9.06 12.84
C LEU A 50 -8.98 -8.76 14.25
N GLN A 51 -9.70 -9.71 14.85
CA GLN A 51 -10.31 -9.60 16.18
C GLN A 51 -9.37 -10.21 17.24
N GLY A 52 -9.48 -9.75 18.49
CA GLY A 52 -8.79 -10.36 19.64
C GLY A 52 -7.32 -9.99 19.80
N VAL A 53 -6.82 -8.93 19.15
CA VAL A 53 -5.43 -8.44 19.30
C VAL A 53 -5.39 -7.00 19.77
N ASP A 54 -4.41 -6.57 20.54
CA ASP A 54 -4.30 -5.17 20.95
C ASP A 54 -3.71 -4.24 19.86
N ALA A 55 -3.92 -2.94 20.04
CA ALA A 55 -3.41 -1.90 19.15
C ALA A 55 -1.88 -1.95 18.91
N PRO A 56 -1.02 -2.27 19.91
CA PRO A 56 0.41 -2.41 19.69
C PRO A 56 0.75 -3.53 18.69
N ILE A 57 0.06 -4.67 18.75
CA ILE A 57 0.26 -5.81 17.84
C ILE A 57 -0.17 -5.43 16.42
N ALA A 58 -1.35 -4.84 16.27
CA ALA A 58 -1.83 -4.38 14.96
C ALA A 58 -0.90 -3.31 14.34
N ASN A 59 -0.35 -2.41 15.16
CA ASN A 59 0.60 -1.40 14.69
C ASN A 59 1.98 -2.01 14.37
N ALA A 60 2.43 -3.04 15.09
CA ALA A 60 3.64 -3.78 14.77
C ALA A 60 3.52 -4.44 13.39
N LEU A 61 2.42 -5.17 13.14
CA LEU A 61 2.13 -5.76 11.82
C LEU A 61 2.12 -4.70 10.72
N ARG A 62 1.48 -3.54 10.95
CA ARG A 62 1.49 -2.41 10.01
C ARG A 62 2.90 -1.94 9.69
N ARG A 63 3.77 -1.81 10.69
CA ARG A 63 5.16 -1.36 10.53
C ARG A 63 6.01 -2.38 9.77
N ILE A 64 5.87 -3.67 10.10
CA ILE A 64 6.57 -4.78 9.41
C ILE A 64 6.21 -4.78 7.93
N MET A 65 4.92 -4.69 7.60
CA MET A 65 4.45 -4.65 6.20
C MET A 65 5.05 -3.48 5.39
N ILE A 66 5.33 -2.34 6.03
CA ILE A 66 5.88 -1.16 5.36
C ILE A 66 7.41 -1.22 5.26
N ALA A 67 8.08 -1.68 6.32
CA ALA A 67 9.51 -1.45 6.48
C ALA A 67 10.37 -2.72 6.42
N GLU A 68 9.86 -3.88 6.82
CA GLU A 68 10.69 -5.06 7.08
C GLU A 68 10.47 -6.21 6.10
N VAL A 69 9.41 -6.15 5.28
CA VAL A 69 9.21 -7.13 4.20
C VAL A 69 10.13 -6.77 3.03
N PRO A 70 11.06 -7.66 2.63
CA PRO A 70 12.03 -7.38 1.59
C PRO A 70 11.41 -7.45 0.19
N THR A 71 11.94 -6.64 -0.73
CA THR A 71 11.55 -6.61 -2.15
C THR A 71 12.75 -6.42 -3.07
N MET A 72 12.56 -6.61 -4.38
CA MET A 72 13.56 -6.29 -5.41
C MET A 72 13.28 -4.89 -5.96
N ALA A 73 14.30 -4.01 -5.97
CA ALA A 73 14.20 -2.69 -6.58
C ALA A 73 15.52 -2.30 -7.25
N ILE A 74 15.45 -1.36 -8.20
CA ILE A 74 16.63 -0.82 -8.90
C ILE A 74 17.53 -0.08 -7.90
N HIS A 75 18.81 -0.46 -7.85
CA HIS A 75 19.79 0.11 -6.94
C HIS A 75 20.92 0.85 -7.65
N LYS A 76 21.51 0.25 -8.70
CA LYS A 76 22.50 0.92 -9.55
C LYS A 76 21.93 1.20 -10.92
N VAL A 77 22.30 2.35 -11.46
CA VAL A 77 21.96 2.80 -12.81
C VAL A 77 23.27 3.20 -13.48
N TYR A 78 23.64 2.50 -14.53
CA TYR A 78 24.77 2.80 -15.40
C TYR A 78 24.23 3.54 -16.62
N ILE A 79 24.51 4.83 -16.71
CA ILE A 79 24.11 5.65 -17.85
C ILE A 79 25.29 5.73 -18.80
N TYR A 80 25.12 5.21 -20.02
CA TYR A 80 26.13 5.32 -21.07
C TYR A 80 25.95 6.58 -21.88
N GLN A 81 24.70 6.97 -22.11
CA GLN A 81 24.34 8.15 -22.89
C GLN A 81 22.97 8.66 -22.43
N ASN A 82 22.90 9.92 -22.01
CA ASN A 82 21.65 10.62 -21.77
C ASN A 82 21.73 12.01 -22.41
N THR A 83 21.04 12.18 -23.54
CA THR A 83 20.90 13.48 -24.21
C THR A 83 19.51 14.08 -23.99
N SER A 84 18.74 13.52 -23.05
CA SER A 84 17.43 14.04 -22.67
C SER A 84 17.55 15.32 -21.84
N ILE A 85 16.41 15.96 -21.61
CA ILE A 85 16.32 17.16 -20.76
C ILE A 85 16.44 16.81 -19.27
N ILE A 86 16.15 15.55 -18.89
CA ILE A 86 16.15 15.12 -17.51
C ILE A 86 17.60 14.87 -17.06
N PRO A 87 18.08 15.52 -15.99
CA PRO A 87 19.41 15.24 -15.44
C PRO A 87 19.54 13.79 -15.00
N ASP A 88 20.75 13.25 -15.12
CA ASP A 88 21.09 11.86 -14.81
C ASP A 88 20.61 11.42 -13.42
N GLU A 89 20.82 12.26 -12.41
CA GLU A 89 20.45 11.95 -11.02
C GLU A 89 18.94 11.82 -10.84
N VAL A 90 18.18 12.67 -11.53
CA VAL A 90 16.72 12.66 -11.48
C VAL A 90 16.19 11.45 -12.26
N LEU A 91 16.80 11.12 -13.39
CA LEU A 91 16.47 9.93 -14.16
C LEU A 91 16.72 8.67 -13.31
N ALA A 92 17.91 8.54 -12.72
CA ALA A 92 18.28 7.42 -11.86
C ALA A 92 17.34 7.28 -10.65
N HIS A 93 17.00 8.39 -10.00
CA HIS A 93 16.04 8.38 -8.88
C HIS A 93 14.66 7.88 -9.32
N ARG A 94 14.16 8.32 -10.48
CA ARG A 94 12.87 7.85 -11.03
C ARG A 94 12.90 6.36 -11.37
N LEU A 95 14.00 5.88 -11.97
CA LEU A 95 14.19 4.46 -12.26
C LEU A 95 14.22 3.63 -10.97
N GLY A 96 14.85 4.14 -9.91
CA GLY A 96 14.87 3.51 -8.60
C GLY A 96 13.48 3.24 -8.00
N LEU A 97 12.45 4.00 -8.39
CA LEU A 97 11.08 3.87 -7.91
C LEU A 97 10.19 2.96 -8.77
N LEU A 98 10.71 2.40 -9.87
CA LEU A 98 9.95 1.46 -10.70
C LEU A 98 9.83 0.11 -9.96
N PRO A 99 8.61 -0.38 -9.71
CA PRO A 99 8.41 -1.67 -9.06
C PRO A 99 8.81 -2.82 -9.99
N ILE A 100 9.57 -3.78 -9.47
CA ILE A 100 10.05 -4.95 -10.23
C ILE A 100 9.24 -6.18 -9.84
N GLN A 101 8.75 -6.91 -10.85
CA GLN A 101 8.08 -8.19 -10.67
C GLN A 101 9.12 -9.31 -10.56
N ALA A 102 9.65 -9.52 -9.36
CA ALA A 102 10.53 -10.63 -9.02
C ALA A 102 10.27 -11.10 -7.58
N ASP A 103 10.36 -12.40 -7.33
CA ASP A 103 10.19 -12.94 -5.97
C ASP A 103 11.50 -12.75 -5.17
N PRO A 104 11.51 -11.89 -4.13
CA PRO A 104 12.72 -11.57 -3.36
C PRO A 104 13.25 -12.75 -2.56
N ARG A 105 12.49 -13.84 -2.39
CA ARG A 105 12.95 -15.06 -1.68
C ARG A 105 13.89 -15.90 -2.51
N LEU A 106 13.83 -15.74 -3.84
CA LEU A 106 14.69 -16.44 -4.77
C LEU A 106 16.07 -15.77 -4.89
N PHE A 107 16.24 -14.60 -4.29
CA PHE A 107 17.47 -13.83 -4.31
C PHE A 107 18.06 -13.69 -2.91
N GLU A 108 19.39 -13.76 -2.86
CA GLU A 108 20.19 -13.53 -1.66
C GLU A 108 20.37 -12.02 -1.43
N GLU A 109 20.61 -11.64 -0.18
CA GLU A 109 21.02 -10.27 0.12
C GLU A 109 22.48 -10.09 -0.29
N LYS A 110 22.77 -8.97 -0.95
CA LYS A 110 24.12 -8.65 -1.42
C LYS A 110 24.89 -7.96 -0.29
N GLU A 111 26.07 -8.47 0.05
CA GLU A 111 27.05 -7.76 0.88
C GLU A 111 27.67 -6.59 0.10
N ASP A 112 28.06 -5.50 0.77
CA ASP A 112 28.49 -4.26 0.11
C ASP A 112 29.65 -4.49 -0.88
N ASP A 113 30.62 -5.33 -0.53
CA ASP A 113 31.82 -5.61 -1.32
C ASP A 113 31.66 -6.75 -2.34
N ALA A 114 30.53 -7.47 -2.32
CA ALA A 114 30.31 -8.58 -3.25
C ALA A 114 30.06 -8.09 -4.69
N GLU A 115 30.42 -8.90 -5.69
CA GLU A 115 30.06 -8.63 -7.08
C GLU A 115 28.60 -9.00 -7.38
N TYR A 116 28.04 -8.41 -8.43
CA TYR A 116 26.71 -8.78 -8.92
C TYR A 116 26.76 -10.13 -9.63
N ASN A 117 25.93 -11.07 -9.17
CA ASN A 117 25.87 -12.44 -9.66
C ASN A 117 24.42 -12.86 -9.97
N GLU A 118 24.25 -14.11 -10.39
CA GLU A 118 22.95 -14.69 -10.76
C GLU A 118 21.96 -14.86 -9.58
N ASN A 119 22.45 -14.86 -8.34
CA ASN A 119 21.64 -15.10 -7.14
C ASN A 119 21.29 -13.82 -6.38
N ASN A 120 22.05 -12.74 -6.54
CA ASN A 120 21.87 -11.50 -5.78
C ASN A 120 21.27 -10.34 -6.60
N SER A 121 21.27 -10.45 -7.94
CA SER A 121 20.98 -9.30 -8.81
C SER A 121 20.14 -9.64 -10.03
N ILE A 122 19.47 -8.62 -10.56
CA ILE A 122 18.73 -8.68 -11.83
C ILE A 122 19.16 -7.50 -12.67
N LYS A 123 19.45 -7.74 -13.96
CA LYS A 123 19.84 -6.67 -14.89
C LYS A 123 18.74 -6.37 -15.90
N PHE A 124 18.51 -5.08 -16.14
CA PHE A 124 17.71 -4.62 -17.28
C PHE A 124 18.50 -3.61 -18.10
N SER A 125 18.24 -3.56 -19.41
CA SER A 125 18.80 -2.56 -20.31
C SER A 125 17.68 -1.76 -20.98
N ILE A 126 17.99 -0.50 -21.26
CA ILE A 126 17.15 0.38 -22.06
C ILE A 126 18.01 1.10 -23.10
N LYS A 127 17.56 1.07 -24.35
CA LYS A 127 18.15 1.80 -25.46
C LYS A 127 17.04 2.39 -26.29
N VAL A 128 16.78 3.68 -26.11
CA VAL A 128 15.70 4.40 -26.79
C VAL A 128 16.27 5.64 -27.47
N LYS A 129 15.93 5.80 -28.75
CA LYS A 129 16.25 6.98 -29.55
C LYS A 129 14.95 7.54 -30.13
N CYS A 130 14.76 8.84 -29.98
CA CYS A 130 13.60 9.54 -30.48
C CYS A 130 13.90 10.08 -31.89
N GLN A 131 13.07 9.68 -32.86
CA GLN A 131 13.21 10.06 -34.27
C GLN A 131 11.86 10.49 -34.84
N LYS A 132 11.87 11.27 -35.91
CA LYS A 132 10.65 11.55 -36.68
C LYS A 132 10.14 10.27 -37.33
N LYS A 133 8.83 10.05 -37.27
CA LYS A 133 8.19 8.97 -38.02
C LYS A 133 8.37 9.22 -39.50
N GLN A 134 8.53 8.15 -40.26
CA GLN A 134 8.78 8.21 -41.71
C GLN A 134 7.72 9.06 -42.46
N THR A 135 6.46 9.01 -42.00
CA THR A 135 5.35 9.79 -42.56
C THR A 135 5.53 11.31 -42.45
N TYR A 136 6.29 11.79 -41.47
CA TYR A 136 6.48 13.21 -41.17
C TYR A 136 7.88 13.72 -41.51
N ASN A 137 8.74 12.91 -42.15
CA ASN A 137 10.11 13.31 -42.50
C ASN A 137 10.18 14.51 -43.45
N ASN A 138 9.17 14.66 -44.33
CA ASN A 138 9.11 15.74 -45.33
C ASN A 138 8.33 16.97 -44.85
N HIS A 139 7.75 16.94 -43.64
CA HIS A 139 7.00 18.08 -43.10
C HIS A 139 7.94 19.13 -42.53
N SER A 140 7.65 20.40 -42.82
CA SER A 140 8.42 21.51 -42.29
C SER A 140 8.09 21.72 -40.82
N GLN A 141 8.99 22.34 -40.06
CA GLN A 141 8.80 22.56 -38.62
C GLN A 141 7.52 23.37 -38.31
N LYS A 142 7.13 24.28 -39.20
CA LYS A 142 5.90 25.10 -39.10
C LYS A 142 4.61 24.27 -39.17
N ASP A 143 4.63 23.18 -39.93
CA ASP A 143 3.47 22.28 -40.07
C ASP A 143 3.26 21.43 -38.80
N LEU A 144 4.31 21.28 -37.99
CA LEU A 144 4.37 20.42 -36.81
C LEU A 144 4.17 21.20 -35.49
N GLU A 145 4.25 22.53 -35.51
CA GLU A 145 4.15 23.39 -34.31
C GLU A 145 2.83 23.22 -33.54
N ASN A 146 1.74 22.90 -34.24
CA ASN A 146 0.41 22.72 -33.66
C ASN A 146 0.02 21.25 -33.41
N LEU A 147 0.91 20.29 -33.68
CA LEU A 147 0.66 18.87 -33.43
C LEU A 147 1.33 18.38 -32.15
N ASP A 148 0.64 17.47 -31.46
CA ASP A 148 1.24 16.77 -30.32
C ASP A 148 2.50 16.02 -30.76
N PRO A 149 3.62 16.15 -30.02
CA PRO A 149 4.87 15.46 -30.34
C PRO A 149 4.73 13.95 -30.53
N GLU A 150 3.82 13.30 -29.83
CA GLU A 150 3.55 11.86 -29.92
C GLU A 150 3.02 11.42 -31.30
N LYS A 151 2.39 12.34 -32.05
CA LYS A 151 1.82 12.05 -33.36
C LYS A 151 2.91 11.89 -34.41
N TYR A 152 3.91 12.78 -34.42
CA TYR A 152 4.95 12.82 -35.45
C TYR A 152 6.31 12.25 -35.02
N LEU A 153 6.59 12.13 -33.72
CA LEU A 153 7.81 11.51 -33.20
C LEU A 153 7.54 10.06 -32.76
N GLU A 154 8.47 9.18 -33.09
CA GLU A 154 8.58 7.85 -32.53
C GLU A 154 9.38 7.90 -31.24
N ASN A 155 8.95 7.15 -30.21
CA ASN A 155 9.59 7.13 -28.88
C ASN A 155 9.69 8.51 -28.20
N ALA A 156 8.73 9.39 -28.46
CA ALA A 156 8.62 10.70 -27.80
C ALA A 156 8.44 10.56 -26.27
N ILE A 157 7.78 9.49 -25.84
CA ILE A 157 7.63 9.12 -24.44
C ILE A 157 8.33 7.79 -24.21
N VAL A 158 9.21 7.78 -23.21
CA VAL A 158 9.89 6.57 -22.76
C VAL A 158 9.05 5.95 -21.66
N TYR A 159 8.60 4.71 -21.89
CA TYR A 159 7.79 3.95 -20.96
C TYR A 159 8.60 2.86 -20.26
N SER A 160 8.18 2.48 -19.05
CA SER A 160 8.78 1.40 -18.27
C SER A 160 8.74 0.04 -18.97
N GLY A 161 7.75 -0.23 -19.82
CA GLY A 161 7.68 -1.48 -20.60
C GLY A 161 8.79 -1.63 -21.65
N GLN A 162 9.54 -0.57 -21.96
CA GLN A 162 10.66 -0.62 -22.92
C GLN A 162 11.95 -1.19 -22.33
N PHE A 163 12.00 -1.41 -21.01
CA PHE A 163 13.13 -2.06 -20.35
C PHE A 163 13.16 -3.55 -20.69
N LYS A 164 14.30 -4.03 -21.16
CA LYS A 164 14.52 -5.43 -21.51
C LYS A 164 15.28 -6.12 -20.39
N TRP A 165 14.74 -7.22 -19.89
CA TRP A 165 15.44 -8.05 -18.92
C TRP A 165 16.60 -8.79 -19.59
N GLU A 166 17.80 -8.67 -19.02
CA GLU A 166 19.00 -9.35 -19.47
C GLU A 166 19.40 -10.39 -18.41
N PRO A 167 19.11 -11.69 -18.63
CA PRO A 167 19.40 -12.73 -17.65
C PRO A 167 20.91 -12.89 -17.44
N ILE A 168 21.32 -13.00 -16.17
CA ILE A 168 22.70 -13.29 -15.78
C ILE A 168 22.83 -14.79 -15.51
N GLY A 169 23.83 -15.47 -16.09
CA GLY A 169 24.09 -16.89 -15.84
C GLY A 169 22.87 -17.79 -16.10
N ASN A 170 22.50 -18.58 -15.09
CA ASN A 170 21.42 -19.58 -15.17
C ASN A 170 20.00 -19.01 -14.97
N GLN A 171 19.87 -17.68 -14.79
CA GLN A 171 18.55 -17.06 -14.56
C GLN A 171 17.56 -17.32 -15.70
N LYS A 172 18.06 -17.41 -16.94
CA LYS A 172 17.21 -17.68 -18.11
C LYS A 172 16.46 -19.00 -17.98
N GLU A 173 17.06 -20.01 -17.33
CA GLU A 173 16.44 -21.31 -17.10
C GLU A 173 15.57 -21.33 -15.86
N ARG A 174 16.04 -20.70 -14.78
CA ARG A 174 15.34 -20.60 -13.50
C ARG A 174 13.99 -19.88 -13.61
N PHE A 175 13.90 -18.88 -14.50
CA PHE A 175 12.73 -18.01 -14.64
C PHE A 175 11.96 -18.19 -15.97
N LYS A 176 12.04 -19.37 -16.60
CA LYS A 176 11.32 -19.68 -17.87
C LYS A 176 9.81 -19.45 -17.76
N GLU A 177 9.21 -19.86 -16.63
CA GLU A 177 7.77 -19.78 -16.41
C GLU A 177 7.32 -18.41 -15.88
N ASN A 178 8.17 -17.72 -15.12
CA ASN A 178 7.91 -16.42 -14.53
C ASN A 178 8.93 -15.39 -15.02
N ILE A 179 8.68 -14.83 -16.20
CA ILE A 179 9.55 -13.81 -16.79
C ILE A 179 9.60 -12.59 -15.87
N ILE A 180 10.82 -12.20 -15.52
CA ILE A 180 11.09 -11.01 -14.73
C ILE A 180 10.83 -9.77 -15.58
N LYS A 181 9.98 -8.87 -15.08
CA LYS A 181 9.62 -7.63 -15.77
C LYS A 181 9.37 -6.48 -14.79
N ILE A 182 9.25 -5.26 -15.30
CA ILE A 182 8.69 -4.16 -14.53
C ILE A 182 7.18 -4.39 -14.42
N VAL A 183 6.60 -4.05 -13.26
CA VAL A 183 5.20 -4.40 -12.95
C VAL A 183 4.22 -3.73 -13.89
N HIS A 184 4.42 -2.44 -14.12
CA HIS A 184 3.60 -1.63 -15.02
C HIS A 184 4.41 -1.26 -16.24
N ASP A 185 3.84 -1.49 -17.41
CA ASP A 185 4.49 -1.18 -18.67
C ASP A 185 4.30 0.30 -19.08
N ASN A 186 3.33 1.00 -18.48
CA ASN A 186 2.88 2.33 -18.90
C ASN A 186 3.38 3.48 -18.00
N ILE A 187 4.38 3.25 -17.13
CA ILE A 187 4.95 4.33 -16.32
C ILE A 187 5.85 5.19 -17.21
N ILE A 188 5.58 6.49 -17.25
CA ILE A 188 6.41 7.44 -17.98
C ILE A 188 7.72 7.65 -17.23
N VAL A 189 8.83 7.36 -17.89
CA VAL A 189 10.19 7.55 -17.38
C VAL A 189 10.73 8.91 -17.81
N ALA A 190 10.71 9.19 -19.11
CA ALA A 190 11.21 10.42 -19.70
C ALA A 190 10.39 10.83 -20.91
N LYS A 191 10.46 12.12 -21.26
CA LYS A 191 9.94 12.65 -22.52
C LYS A 191 11.12 13.14 -23.35
N LEU A 192 11.20 12.68 -24.59
CA LEU A 192 12.27 12.99 -25.52
C LEU A 192 11.77 13.92 -26.63
N ARG A 193 12.73 14.56 -27.29
CA ARG A 193 12.58 15.28 -28.55
C ARG A 193 13.47 14.65 -29.61
N GLU A 194 13.29 15.11 -30.84
CA GLU A 194 14.04 14.61 -32.00
C GLU A 194 15.54 14.55 -31.72
N ASN A 195 16.16 13.43 -32.10
CA ASN A 195 17.59 13.14 -31.94
C ASN A 195 18.08 12.96 -30.50
N GLN A 196 17.21 13.00 -29.50
CA GLN A 196 17.58 12.63 -28.13
C GLN A 196 17.52 11.11 -27.95
N GLU A 197 18.42 10.60 -27.12
CA GLU A 197 18.55 9.19 -26.79
C GLU A 197 18.89 8.97 -25.31
N ILE A 198 18.44 7.82 -24.81
CA ILE A 198 18.75 7.31 -23.48
C ILE A 198 19.26 5.87 -23.65
N ILE A 199 20.48 5.63 -23.18
CA ILE A 199 21.12 4.32 -23.12
C ILE A 199 21.59 4.10 -21.70
N ALA A 200 20.95 3.14 -21.02
CA ALA A 200 21.28 2.83 -19.63
C ALA A 200 21.10 1.34 -19.33
N GLU A 201 21.88 0.85 -18.38
CA GLU A 201 21.73 -0.44 -17.73
C GLU A 201 21.36 -0.23 -16.26
N VAL A 202 20.42 -1.00 -15.74
CA VAL A 202 20.01 -0.94 -14.34
C VAL A 202 20.17 -2.28 -13.69
N ILE A 203 20.67 -2.27 -12.45
CA ILE A 203 20.83 -3.45 -11.61
C ILE A 203 19.88 -3.33 -10.41
N CYS A 204 19.05 -4.35 -10.26
CA CYS A 204 18.17 -4.51 -9.12
C CYS A 204 18.80 -5.40 -8.06
N GLN A 205 18.53 -5.10 -6.80
CA GLN A 205 18.95 -5.92 -5.66
C GLN A 205 17.82 -6.01 -4.64
N LYS A 206 17.93 -7.04 -3.78
CA LYS A 206 17.06 -7.22 -2.64
C LYS A 206 17.32 -6.15 -1.57
N GLY A 207 16.26 -5.64 -0.97
CA GLY A 207 16.36 -4.69 0.13
C GLY A 207 15.05 -4.54 0.89
N MET A 208 15.07 -3.74 1.96
CA MET A 208 13.94 -3.52 2.86
C MET A 208 13.47 -2.06 2.83
N GLY A 209 12.17 -1.85 3.05
CA GLY A 209 11.57 -0.51 3.12
C GLY A 209 12.16 0.38 4.22
N LYS A 210 12.73 -0.22 5.27
CA LYS A 210 13.47 0.46 6.34
C LYS A 210 14.69 1.23 5.82
N ASN A 211 15.35 0.73 4.78
CA ASN A 211 16.54 1.35 4.20
C ASN A 211 16.15 2.48 3.22
N HIS A 212 15.14 2.23 2.38
CA HIS A 212 14.60 3.24 1.47
C HIS A 212 13.18 2.86 1.06
N ALA A 213 12.31 3.86 0.88
CA ALA A 213 10.89 3.65 0.54
C ALA A 213 10.66 2.92 -0.79
N LYS A 214 11.67 2.88 -1.68
CA LYS A 214 11.62 2.13 -2.96
C LYS A 214 11.50 0.62 -2.78
N TRP A 215 11.95 0.10 -1.62
CA TRP A 215 11.81 -1.30 -1.26
C TRP A 215 10.57 -1.55 -0.39
N SER A 216 9.74 -0.54 -0.11
CA SER A 216 8.45 -0.77 0.53
C SER A 216 7.60 -1.60 -0.43
N PRO A 217 7.15 -2.80 -0.04
CA PRO A 217 6.29 -3.61 -0.91
C PRO A 217 4.95 -2.91 -1.09
N VAL A 218 4.43 -2.29 -0.04
CA VAL A 218 3.11 -1.64 -0.02
C VAL A 218 3.22 -0.16 -0.42
N CYS A 219 2.22 0.36 -1.14
CA CYS A 219 2.06 1.81 -1.25
C CYS A 219 1.59 2.42 0.07
N THR A 220 0.59 1.82 0.72
CA THR A 220 0.15 2.17 2.07
C THR A 220 -0.46 0.97 2.78
N ALA A 221 -0.14 0.85 4.06
CA ALA A 221 -0.78 -0.07 4.98
C ALA A 221 -1.30 0.72 6.18
N TYR A 222 -2.59 0.63 6.44
CA TYR A 222 -3.22 1.22 7.61
C TYR A 222 -4.36 0.35 8.12
N TYR A 223 -4.78 0.64 9.35
CA TYR A 223 -5.92 0.03 9.99
C TYR A 223 -6.79 1.14 10.59
N ARG A 224 -8.11 0.91 10.63
CA ARG A 224 -9.04 1.73 11.42
C ARG A 224 -9.79 0.83 12.39
N LEU A 225 -9.93 1.28 13.63
CA LEU A 225 -10.79 0.62 14.62
C LEU A 225 -12.24 0.61 14.16
N MET A 226 -13.00 -0.39 14.63
CA MET A 226 -14.42 -0.50 14.39
C MET A 226 -15.16 0.71 14.95
N PRO A 227 -15.91 1.47 14.12
CA PRO A 227 -16.84 2.46 14.62
C PRO A 227 -17.89 1.79 15.50
N SER A 228 -18.11 2.32 16.70
CA SER A 228 -19.19 1.86 17.58
C SER A 228 -20.18 3.00 17.73
N ILE A 229 -21.40 2.81 17.24
CA ILE A 229 -22.43 3.85 17.21
C ILE A 229 -23.60 3.37 18.05
N LYS A 230 -23.76 3.96 19.24
CA LYS A 230 -24.85 3.61 20.15
C LYS A 230 -25.91 4.71 20.13
N ILE A 231 -27.15 4.33 19.87
CA ILE A 231 -28.32 5.19 20.00
C ILE A 231 -28.80 5.03 21.45
N LEU A 232 -28.63 6.08 22.27
CA LEU A 232 -29.00 6.06 23.69
C LEU A 232 -30.52 6.16 23.88
N GLU A 233 -31.18 6.96 23.05
CA GLU A 233 -32.62 7.16 23.05
C GLU A 233 -33.19 7.02 21.64
N PRO A 234 -34.40 6.48 21.47
CA PRO A 234 -34.97 6.25 20.14
C PRO A 234 -35.17 7.57 19.38
N ILE A 235 -34.59 7.65 18.18
CA ILE A 235 -34.75 8.79 17.25
C ILE A 235 -35.86 8.44 16.27
N GLN A 236 -36.93 9.24 16.26
CA GLN A 236 -38.15 8.97 15.49
C GLN A 236 -38.53 10.09 14.51
N GLY A 237 -39.33 9.73 13.50
CA GLY A 237 -39.99 10.66 12.59
C GLY A 237 -39.04 11.45 11.70
N LYS A 238 -39.30 12.75 11.54
CA LYS A 238 -38.53 13.64 10.64
C LYS A 238 -37.02 13.65 10.95
N LYS A 239 -36.64 13.53 12.23
CA LYS A 239 -35.22 13.51 12.65
C LYS A 239 -34.50 12.24 12.23
N ALA A 240 -35.19 11.10 12.19
CA ALA A 240 -34.62 9.85 11.71
C ALA A 240 -34.31 9.93 10.20
N GLN A 241 -35.20 10.57 9.42
CA GLN A 241 -34.99 10.83 8.00
C GLN A 241 -33.82 11.80 7.78
N GLN A 242 -33.77 12.91 8.54
CA GLN A 242 -32.65 13.85 8.50
C GLN A 242 -31.31 13.17 8.83
N LEU A 243 -31.26 12.28 9.82
CA LEU A 243 -30.05 11.53 10.18
C LEU A 243 -29.59 10.61 9.04
N LYS A 244 -30.54 9.96 8.36
CA LYS A 244 -30.25 9.13 7.17
C LYS A 244 -29.71 9.97 6.02
N GLU A 245 -30.32 11.13 5.74
CA GLU A 245 -29.89 12.04 4.67
C GLU A 245 -28.53 12.69 4.94
N LYS A 246 -28.25 13.06 6.20
CA LYS A 246 -26.96 13.63 6.61
C LYS A 246 -25.79 12.65 6.47
N CYS A 247 -26.05 11.34 6.44
CA CYS A 247 -25.00 10.33 6.37
C CYS A 247 -24.78 9.81 4.94
N PRO A 248 -23.75 10.29 4.20
CA PRO A 248 -23.49 9.82 2.84
C PRO A 248 -23.07 8.34 2.79
N ALA A 249 -22.51 7.83 3.89
CA ALA A 249 -22.08 6.44 4.03
C ALA A 249 -23.22 5.45 4.30
N LYS A 250 -24.49 5.92 4.35
CA LYS A 250 -25.68 5.08 4.57
C LYS A 250 -25.56 4.15 5.80
N VAL A 251 -24.98 4.69 6.87
CA VAL A 251 -24.79 3.98 8.14
C VAL A 251 -26.13 3.74 8.86
N TYR A 252 -27.05 4.70 8.72
CA TYR A 252 -28.36 4.69 9.36
C TYR A 252 -29.45 4.35 8.35
N ASP A 253 -30.43 3.56 8.79
CA ASP A 253 -31.67 3.31 8.07
C ASP A 253 -32.89 3.58 8.97
N VAL A 254 -34.06 3.78 8.38
CA VAL A 254 -35.30 4.05 9.11
C VAL A 254 -36.22 2.83 8.99
N ILE A 255 -36.39 2.11 10.10
CA ILE A 255 -37.25 0.92 10.20
C ILE A 255 -38.35 1.23 11.23
N ASN A 256 -39.61 1.04 10.87
CA ASN A 256 -40.76 1.35 11.74
C ASN A 256 -40.73 2.79 12.31
N ASN A 257 -40.39 3.77 11.47
CA ASN A 257 -40.27 5.18 11.84
C ASN A 257 -39.18 5.49 12.88
N GLN A 258 -38.26 4.55 13.14
CA GLN A 258 -37.12 4.69 14.04
C GLN A 258 -35.79 4.55 13.30
N ALA A 259 -34.81 5.39 13.64
CA ALA A 259 -33.45 5.24 13.12
C ALA A 259 -32.78 4.00 13.74
N LYS A 260 -32.23 3.13 12.89
CA LYS A 260 -31.38 2.00 13.28
C LYS A 260 -30.04 2.11 12.58
N VAL A 261 -29.01 1.64 13.25
CA VAL A 261 -27.66 1.51 12.68
C VAL A 261 -27.61 0.19 11.94
N VAL A 262 -27.35 0.21 10.63
CA VAL A 262 -27.29 -0.99 9.79
C VAL A 262 -25.85 -1.30 9.40
N ASN A 263 -25.10 -0.30 8.93
CA ASN A 263 -23.75 -0.48 8.40
C ASN A 263 -22.73 0.34 9.19
N GLU A 264 -22.38 -0.13 10.39
CA GLU A 264 -21.38 0.52 11.25
C GLU A 264 -19.99 0.60 10.60
N ILE A 265 -19.61 -0.43 9.86
CA ILE A 265 -18.32 -0.57 9.18
C ILE A 265 -18.10 0.58 8.18
N GLU A 266 -19.15 1.04 7.49
CA GLU A 266 -19.03 2.09 6.47
C GLU A 266 -18.86 3.50 7.07
N CYS A 267 -19.05 3.65 8.38
CA CYS A 267 -18.89 4.94 9.02
C CYS A 267 -17.45 5.46 8.91
N THR A 268 -17.31 6.65 8.31
CA THR A 268 -16.03 7.38 8.19
C THR A 268 -15.70 8.20 9.44
N MET A 269 -16.59 8.23 10.43
CA MET A 269 -16.46 9.03 11.66
C MET A 269 -16.30 10.53 11.39
N CYS A 270 -17.00 11.07 10.36
CA CYS A 270 -17.02 12.50 10.03
C CYS A 270 -17.67 13.38 11.10
N ARG A 271 -18.49 12.79 11.99
CA ARG A 271 -19.23 13.46 13.09
C ARG A 271 -20.29 14.48 12.66
N GLU A 272 -20.72 14.48 11.39
CA GLU A 272 -21.80 15.38 10.96
C GLU A 272 -23.16 15.08 11.60
N CYS A 273 -23.39 13.82 12.00
CA CYS A 273 -24.59 13.42 12.72
C CYS A 273 -24.77 14.11 14.09
N ILE A 274 -23.73 14.73 14.65
CA ILE A 274 -23.77 15.40 15.96
C ILE A 274 -23.39 16.89 15.89
N ARG A 275 -23.10 17.43 14.70
CA ARG A 275 -22.49 18.76 14.56
C ARG A 275 -23.46 19.89 14.84
N GLU A 276 -24.63 19.85 14.21
CA GLU A 276 -25.60 20.95 14.22
C GLU A 276 -26.75 20.72 15.20
N ASP A 277 -27.13 19.45 15.40
CA ASP A 277 -28.30 19.08 16.19
C ASP A 277 -27.88 18.69 17.61
N GLU A 278 -28.08 19.59 18.58
CA GLU A 278 -27.80 19.32 20.00
C GLU A 278 -28.57 18.11 20.54
N GLU A 279 -29.79 17.89 20.04
CA GLU A 279 -30.61 16.75 20.44
C GLU A 279 -30.06 15.42 19.87
N LEU A 280 -29.57 15.41 18.63
CA LEU A 280 -28.89 14.21 18.10
C LEU A 280 -27.57 13.95 18.82
N ASN A 281 -26.86 15.01 19.20
CA ASN A 281 -25.62 14.91 19.98
C ASN A 281 -25.85 14.27 21.37
N GLN A 282 -26.99 14.54 22.02
CA GLN A 282 -27.35 13.88 23.28
C GLN A 282 -27.79 12.42 23.08
N LYS A 283 -28.45 12.12 21.96
CA LYS A 283 -29.02 10.79 21.68
C LYS A 283 -28.03 9.81 21.03
N LEU A 284 -26.94 10.30 20.44
CA LEU A 284 -25.94 9.50 19.75
C LEU A 284 -24.61 9.47 20.50
N GLN A 285 -24.17 8.26 20.86
CA GLN A 285 -22.83 8.03 21.38
C GLN A 285 -21.94 7.44 20.28
N LEU A 286 -21.04 8.27 19.75
CA LEU A 286 -20.01 7.86 18.80
C LEU A 286 -18.75 7.41 19.55
N GLY A 287 -18.41 6.14 19.40
CA GLY A 287 -17.26 5.46 19.96
C GLY A 287 -16.44 4.71 18.91
N LYS A 288 -15.42 4.03 19.40
CA LYS A 288 -14.69 3.00 18.67
C LYS A 288 -14.60 1.82 19.63
N GLU A 289 -14.88 0.61 19.16
CA GLU A 289 -14.63 -0.57 19.98
C GLU A 289 -13.13 -0.79 20.12
N GLN A 290 -12.69 -1.00 21.36
CA GLN A 290 -11.29 -1.23 21.70
C GLN A 290 -10.93 -2.72 21.69
N ASP A 291 -11.90 -3.62 21.90
CA ASP A 291 -11.65 -5.08 21.98
C ASP A 291 -11.99 -5.81 20.66
N ASN A 292 -12.78 -5.17 19.81
CA ASN A 292 -13.01 -5.59 18.43
C ASN A 292 -12.20 -4.69 17.50
N PHE A 293 -10.95 -5.06 17.31
CA PHE A 293 -10.23 -4.58 16.16
C PHE A 293 -10.93 -5.17 14.95
N TYR A 294 -11.46 -4.28 14.13
CA TYR A 294 -11.38 -4.58 12.73
C TYR A 294 -10.06 -3.97 12.34
N VAL A 295 -9.18 -4.74 11.74
CA VAL A 295 -8.31 -4.14 10.75
C VAL A 295 -9.25 -3.82 9.61
N ILE A 296 -10.08 -2.76 9.68
CA ILE A 296 -10.55 -2.27 8.38
C ILE A 296 -9.32 -1.63 7.76
N LYS A 297 -8.67 -2.45 6.96
CA LYS A 297 -8.07 -2.02 5.73
C LYS A 297 -9.19 -1.37 4.94
N LYS A 298 -9.41 -0.07 5.17
CA LYS A 298 -9.53 0.74 3.99
C LYS A 298 -8.09 0.68 3.49
N ILE A 299 -7.89 0.00 2.40
CA ILE A 299 -6.64 0.01 1.70
C ILE A 299 -7.04 0.66 0.42
N ILE A 300 -6.60 1.88 0.24
CA ILE A 300 -6.39 2.34 -1.12
C ILE A 300 -4.88 2.26 -1.26
N TYR A 301 -4.45 1.23 -2.00
CA TYR A 301 -3.09 0.82 -2.33
C TYR A 301 -2.32 0.01 -1.30
N ILE A 302 -2.70 -1.26 -1.19
CA ILE A 302 -1.74 -2.32 -1.05
C ILE A 302 -1.41 -2.60 -2.51
N TYR A 303 -0.38 -1.96 -3.07
CA TYR A 303 0.42 -2.76 -3.99
C TYR A 303 0.99 -3.87 -3.13
N ILE A 304 0.25 -4.93 -2.89
CA ILE A 304 0.87 -6.23 -2.81
C ILE A 304 0.40 -6.75 -4.13
N GLN A 305 1.29 -6.70 -5.11
CA GLN A 305 1.08 -7.43 -6.32
C GLN A 305 1.01 -8.90 -5.91
N ILE A 306 -0.20 -9.40 -5.72
CA ILE A 306 -0.43 -10.82 -5.46
C ILE A 306 -0.29 -11.51 -6.80
N ASN A 307 0.95 -11.59 -7.28
CA ASN A 307 1.37 -12.88 -7.77
C ASN A 307 1.48 -13.78 -6.55
N LYS A 308 1.00 -15.01 -6.69
CA LYS A 308 1.00 -16.18 -5.78
C LYS A 308 2.08 -16.23 -4.69
N TYR A 309 3.23 -15.59 -4.92
CA TYR A 309 4.44 -15.53 -4.11
C TYR A 309 4.39 -14.54 -2.91
N ILE A 310 3.72 -13.37 -3.00
CA ILE A 310 3.69 -12.42 -1.85
C ILE A 310 2.58 -12.75 -0.85
N TYR A 311 1.52 -13.45 -1.27
CA TYR A 311 0.54 -14.04 -0.34
C TYR A 311 1.26 -14.95 0.66
N ILE A 312 2.22 -15.75 0.18
CA ILE A 312 3.07 -16.59 1.02
C ILE A 312 3.98 -15.74 1.91
N ASN A 313 4.55 -14.62 1.45
CA ASN A 313 5.38 -13.76 2.31
C ASN A 313 4.60 -13.18 3.48
N ILE A 314 3.40 -12.63 3.28
CA ILE A 314 2.65 -12.03 4.39
C ILE A 314 2.00 -13.10 5.25
N TYR A 315 1.54 -14.21 4.68
CA TYR A 315 1.07 -15.33 5.48
C TYR A 315 2.21 -15.91 6.31
N ILE A 316 3.41 -16.11 5.75
CA ILE A 316 4.59 -16.54 6.50
C ILE A 316 5.00 -15.48 7.51
N TYR A 317 5.06 -14.19 7.21
CA TYR A 317 5.46 -13.19 8.21
C TYR A 317 4.40 -12.99 9.29
N ILE A 318 3.11 -13.07 8.97
CA ILE A 318 2.04 -13.06 9.98
C ILE A 318 2.14 -14.34 10.81
N TYR A 319 2.30 -15.51 10.19
CA TYR A 319 2.40 -16.78 10.89
C TYR A 319 3.70 -16.89 11.70
N LEU A 320 4.84 -16.42 11.16
CA LEU A 320 6.16 -16.41 11.79
C LEU A 320 6.26 -15.31 12.84
N PHE A 321 5.57 -14.18 12.70
CA PHE A 321 5.42 -13.20 13.78
C PHE A 321 4.52 -13.75 14.88
N LEU A 322 3.36 -14.32 14.52
CA LEU A 322 2.50 -15.04 15.45
C LEU A 322 3.16 -16.31 16.01
N TYR A 323 4.21 -16.84 15.41
CA TYR A 323 4.93 -18.01 15.91
C TYR A 323 6.13 -17.59 16.76
N LEU A 324 7.00 -16.69 16.27
CA LEU A 324 8.16 -16.17 17.01
C LEU A 324 7.75 -15.33 18.23
N TYR A 325 6.72 -14.50 18.13
CA TYR A 325 6.27 -13.68 19.27
C TYR A 325 5.60 -14.53 20.36
N PHE A 326 5.09 -15.70 20.00
CA PHE A 326 4.34 -16.60 20.87
C PHE A 326 5.19 -17.77 21.38
N PHE A 327 6.15 -18.29 20.61
CA PHE A 327 7.07 -19.37 21.01
C PHE A 327 8.38 -18.88 21.64
N SER A 328 8.83 -17.64 21.41
CA SER A 328 10.05 -17.15 22.07
C SER A 328 9.86 -16.80 23.56
N TYR A 329 8.63 -16.98 24.08
CA TYR A 329 8.27 -16.81 25.49
C TYR A 329 7.87 -18.13 26.19
N CYS A 330 8.11 -19.29 25.57
CA CYS A 330 8.04 -20.61 26.22
C CYS A 330 9.42 -21.09 26.65
#